data_AF-A0A535GEX5-F1
#
_entry.id   AF-A0A535GEX5-F1
#
_cell.length_a   1.000
_cell.length_b   1.000
_cell.length_c   1.000
_cell.angle_alpha   90.00
_cell.angle_beta   90.00
_cell.angle_gamma   90.00
#
_symmetry.space_group_name_H-M   'P 1'
#
loop_
_entity.id
_entity.type
_entity.pdbx_description
1 polymer ?
#
loop_
_entity_poly.entity_id
_entity_poly.type
_entity_poly.pdbx_seq_one_letter_code
_entity_poly.pdbx_strand_id
1 'polypeptide(L)' 'MVTRAAIALANVWPRLRGWKFRAYVHPTHVVVAAAAGEGLALAERRVGLVWQMLVLARDA' A
#
# COMPACT_ATOMS: atom_id res chain seq x y z
N MET A 1 8.41 -11.78 -0.39
CA MET A 1 7.86 -12.74 0.61
C MET A 1 7.89 -12.18 2.03
N VAL A 2 8.99 -11.57 2.48
CA VAL A 2 9.14 -10.99 3.84
C VAL A 2 8.05 -9.97 4.19
N THR A 3 7.72 -9.03 3.31
CA THR A 3 6.71 -7.98 3.58
C THR A 3 5.31 -8.55 3.85
N ARG A 4 4.93 -9.63 3.15
CA ARG A 4 3.63 -10.29 3.36
C ARG A 4 3.56 -10.96 4.73
N ALA A 5 4.64 -11.60 5.15
CA ALA A 5 4.74 -12.23 6.46
C ALA A 5 4.75 -11.19 7.60
N ALA A 6 5.49 -10.09 7.44
CA ALA A 6 5.53 -9.00 8.41
C ALA A 6 4.14 -8.34 8.59
N ILE A 7 3.42 -8.10 7.50
CA ILE A 7 2.05 -7.56 7.57
C ILE A 7 1.05 -8.57 8.15
N ALA A 8 1.21 -9.86 7.85
CA ALA A 8 0.41 -10.91 8.47
C ALA A 8 0.58 -10.91 10.01
N LEU A 9 1.82 -10.79 10.50
CA LEU A 9 2.12 -10.64 11.93
C LEU A 9 1.54 -9.34 12.50
N ALA A 10 1.68 -8.21 11.79
CA ALA A 10 1.12 -6.93 12.21
C ALA A 10 -0.41 -6.98 12.36
N ASN A 11 -1.11 -7.78 11.55
CA ASN A 11 -2.56 -7.98 11.65
C ASN A 11 -2.99 -8.86 12.83
N VAL A 12 -2.09 -9.66 13.43
CA VAL A 12 -2.42 -10.50 14.59
C VAL A 12 -2.69 -9.64 15.83
N TRP A 13 -1.91 -8.58 16.04
CA TRP A 13 -2.04 -7.73 17.21
C TRP A 13 -3.40 -7.01 17.33
N PRO A 14 -3.91 -6.29 16.31
CA PRO A 14 -5.25 -5.72 16.33
C PRO A 14 -6.34 -6.79 16.49
N ARG A 15 -6.17 -7.96 15.86
CA ARG A 15 -7.11 -9.08 15.99
C ARG A 15 -7.23 -9.56 17.43
N LEU A 16 -6.12 -9.65 18.17
CA LEU A 16 -6.12 -10.03 19.59
C LEU A 16 -6.79 -8.96 20.47
N ARG A 17 -6.80 -7.69 20.05
CA ARG A 17 -7.48 -6.59 20.73
C ARG A 17 -8.94 -6.37 20.29
N GLY A 18 -9.48 -7.24 19.45
CA GLY A 18 -10.84 -7.13 18.92
C GLY A 18 -11.05 -6.00 17.90
N TRP A 19 -9.97 -5.42 17.37
CA TRP A 19 -10.04 -4.34 16.38
C TRP A 19 -10.27 -4.89 14.97
N LYS A 20 -11.07 -4.19 14.17
CA LYS A 20 -11.38 -4.56 12.78
C LYS A 20 -10.33 -4.11 11.76
N PHE A 21 -9.28 -3.41 12.20
CA PHE A 21 -8.22 -2.93 11.34
C PHE A 21 -7.47 -4.10 10.67
N ARG A 22 -7.18 -3.96 9.36
CA ARG A 22 -6.41 -4.94 8.60
C ARG A 22 -5.59 -4.27 7.52
N ALA A 23 -4.30 -4.54 7.50
CA ALA A 23 -3.39 -4.14 6.45
C ALA A 23 -3.27 -5.24 5.40
N TYR A 24 -3.22 -4.85 4.13
CA TYR A 24 -3.07 -5.76 3.00
C TYR A 24 -1.84 -5.37 2.18
N VAL A 25 -1.19 -6.37 1.58
CA VAL A 25 -0.04 -6.17 0.71
C VAL A 25 -0.48 -6.39 -0.72
N HIS A 26 -0.35 -5.35 -1.53
CA HIS A 26 -0.62 -5.39 -2.97
C HIS A 26 0.68 -5.14 -3.74
N PRO A 27 0.91 -5.82 -4.88
CA PRO A 27 2.00 -5.45 -5.77
C PRO A 27 1.80 -4.01 -6.27
N THR A 28 2.83 -3.19 -6.22
CA THR A 28 2.75 -1.77 -6.61
C THR A 28 2.20 -1.57 -8.02
N HIS A 29 2.62 -2.39 -8.98
CA HIS A 29 2.16 -2.28 -10.37
C HIS A 29 0.65 -2.51 -10.52
N VAL A 30 0.04 -3.36 -9.69
CA VAL A 30 -1.41 -3.60 -9.70
C VAL A 30 -2.15 -2.35 -9.21
N VAL A 31 -1.65 -1.72 -8.14
CA VAL A 31 -2.24 -0.50 -7.58
C VAL A 31 -2.13 0.66 -8.58
N VAL A 32 -0.96 0.83 -9.21
CA VAL A 32 -0.74 1.88 -10.21
C VAL A 32 -1.59 1.65 -11.45
N ALA A 33 -1.71 0.41 -11.95
CA ALA A 33 -2.57 0.09 -13.09
C ALA A 33 -4.06 0.35 -12.80
N ALA A 34 -4.53 -0.02 -11.61
CA ALA A 34 -5.89 0.30 -11.19
C ALA A 34 -6.12 1.82 -11.11
N ALA A 35 -5.16 2.57 -10.57
CA ALA A 35 -5.23 4.03 -10.50
C ALA A 35 -5.23 4.69 -11.89
N ALA A 36 -4.45 4.15 -12.84
CA ALA A 36 -4.44 4.60 -14.22
C ALA A 36 -5.81 4.43 -14.90
N GLY A 37 -6.53 3.34 -14.62
CA GLY A 37 -7.90 3.14 -15.07
C GLY A 37 -8.88 4.22 -14.58
N GLU A 38 -8.57 4.89 -13.46
CA GLU A 38 -9.33 6.00 -12.88
C GLU A 38 -8.79 7.38 -13.29
N GLY A 39 -7.92 7.44 -14.31
CA GLY A 39 -7.32 8.68 -14.81
C GLY A 39 -6.33 9.32 -13.84
N LEU A 40 -5.68 8.52 -12.98
CA LEU A 40 -4.59 8.98 -12.12
C LEU A 40 -3.24 8.52 -12.69
N ALA A 41 -2.29 9.44 -12.77
CA ALA A 41 -0.92 9.17 -13.17
C ALA A 41 0.03 9.25 -11.97
N LEU A 42 1.14 8.54 -12.05
CA LEU A 42 2.19 8.61 -11.03
C LEU A 42 2.90 9.97 -11.11
N ALA A 43 2.67 10.83 -10.12
CA ALA A 43 3.29 12.14 -10.03
C ALA A 43 4.65 12.09 -9.31
N GLU A 44 4.75 11.32 -8.23
CA GLU A 44 5.98 11.22 -7.46
C GLU A 44 6.16 9.83 -6.83
N ARG A 45 7.42 9.39 -6.72
CA ARG A 45 7.80 8.21 -5.95
C ARG A 45 8.90 8.57 -4.96
N ARG A 46 8.59 8.48 -3.67
CA ARG A 46 9.56 8.67 -2.58
C ARG A 46 9.91 7.31 -1.98
N VAL A 47 11.20 6.97 -1.99
CA VAL A 47 11.70 5.72 -1.43
C VAL A 47 12.68 6.04 -0.31
N GLY A 48 12.27 5.77 0.93
CA GLY A 48 13.12 5.79 2.11
C GLY A 48 13.41 4.37 2.61
N LEU A 49 14.35 4.27 3.55
CA LEU A 49 14.72 3.00 4.20
C LEU A 49 13.56 2.36 4.96
N VAL A 50 12.68 3.19 5.53
CA VAL A 50 11.54 2.74 6.36
C VAL A 50 10.21 2.96 5.66
N TRP A 51 10.11 3.96 4.78
CA TRP A 51 8.85 4.38 4.18
C TRP A 51 8.96 4.54 2.67
N GLN A 52 8.01 3.96 1.94
CA GLN A 52 7.85 4.17 0.51
C GLN A 52 6.50 4.83 0.27
N MET A 53 6.48 5.90 -0.52
CA MET A 53 5.28 6.67 -0.84
C MET A 53 5.18 6.85 -2.34
N LEU A 54 3.98 6.66 -2.87
CA LEU A 54 3.62 6.93 -4.26
C LEU A 54 2.56 8.02 -4.24
N VAL A 55 2.80 9.10 -4.95
CA VAL A 55 1.85 10.18 -5.14
C VAL A 55 1.25 10.01 -6.52
N LEU A 56 -0.08 9.91 -6.56
CA LEU A 56 -0.87 9.80 -7.78
C LEU A 56 -1.67 11.09 -7.93
N ALA A 57 -1.61 11.71 -9.10
CA ALA A 57 -2.34 12.93 -9.41
C ALA A 57 -3.15 12.73 -10.69
N ARG A 58 -4.24 13.49 -10.82
CA ARG A 58 -4.99 13.60 -12.07
C ARG A 58 -4.38 14.74 -12.86
N ASP A 59 -4.03 14.50 -14.11
CA ASP A 59 -3.73 15.59 -15.03
C ASP A 59 -5.01 16.42 -15.19
N ALA A 60 -4.94 17.70 -14.83
CA ALA A 60 -6.08 18.62 -14.83
C ALA A 60 -6.55 18.95 -16.25
#